data_AF-A0A942EVN3-F1
#
_entry.id   AF-A0A942EVN3-F1
#
_cell.length_a   1.000
_cell.length_b   1.000
_cell.length_c   1.000
_cell.angle_alpha   90.00
_cell.angle_beta   90.00
_cell.angle_gamma   90.00
#
_symmetry.space_group_name_H-M   'P 1'
#
loop_
_entity.id
_entity.type
_entity.pdbx_description
1 polymer ?
#
loop_
_entity_poly.entity_id
_entity_poly.type
_entity_poly.pdbx_seq_one_letter_code
_entity_poly.pdbx_strand_id
1 'polypeptide(L)'
;VYDEVGTVYCVCPKTGEQRPMSYGGFEKDRMVLKYICPVKAYGLTCKGSEQCGHAMKSERVSLEIDRRIFTPVSRSSYAWEREYKRRTAVERVNSRLDVSFGFERHFIRGQKKMEMRVGLALCVMLTMALTAGIFFKSHNIPTGLYFIKERRNAYRREGQREPLCCGKNLGAGHRTPPSSLTPV
;
A
#
# COMPACT_ATOMS: atom_id res chain seq x y z
N VAL A 1 -3.04 23.08 1.23
CA VAL A 1 -2.76 22.39 -0.05
C VAL A 1 -2.57 20.90 0.25
N TYR A 2 -2.95 19.99 -0.63
CA TYR A 2 -2.70 18.55 -0.45
C TYR A 2 -2.28 17.90 -1.78
N ASP A 3 -1.59 16.77 -1.70
CA ASP A 3 -1.16 15.96 -2.85
C ASP A 3 -2.09 14.75 -3.09
N GLU A 4 -1.88 13.99 -4.18
CA GLU A 4 -2.63 12.75 -4.43
C GLU A 4 -2.36 11.62 -3.41
N VAL A 5 -1.30 11.77 -2.61
CA VAL A 5 -0.90 10.80 -1.57
C VAL A 5 -1.62 11.10 -0.25
N GLY A 6 -2.29 12.24 -0.09
CA GLY A 6 -2.99 12.64 1.13
C GLY A 6 -2.11 13.32 2.18
N THR A 7 -0.93 13.77 1.78
CA THR A 7 -0.07 14.68 2.55
C THR A 7 -0.65 16.08 2.47
N VAL A 8 -0.90 16.69 3.62
CA VAL A 8 -1.41 18.06 3.72
C VAL A 8 -0.24 19.00 3.99
N TYR A 9 -0.14 20.07 3.20
CA TYR A 9 0.93 21.06 3.27
C TYR A 9 0.43 22.39 3.79
N CYS A 10 1.23 22.97 4.69
CA CYS A 10 1.15 24.36 5.12
C CYS A 10 2.10 25.20 4.26
N VAL A 11 1.63 26.36 3.80
CA VAL A 11 2.41 27.32 3.00
C VAL A 11 2.69 28.55 3.85
N CYS A 12 3.95 28.97 3.92
CA CYS A 12 4.33 30.19 4.63
C CYS A 12 3.92 31.44 3.82
N PRO A 13 3.19 32.42 4.41
CA PRO A 13 2.75 33.60 3.68
C PRO A 13 3.90 34.54 3.27
N LYS A 14 4.99 34.58 4.05
CA LYS A 14 6.14 35.47 3.76
C LYS A 14 7.16 34.84 2.79
N THR A 15 7.45 33.55 2.96
CA THR A 15 8.53 32.88 2.20
C THR A 15 8.02 31.98 1.09
N GLY A 16 6.73 31.65 1.04
CA GLY A 16 6.16 30.69 0.10
C GLY A 16 6.57 29.23 0.36
N GLU A 17 7.38 28.96 1.37
CA GLU A 17 7.87 27.62 1.68
C GLU A 17 6.72 26.68 2.06
N GLN A 18 6.67 25.52 1.41
CA GLN A 18 5.71 24.46 1.71
C GLN A 18 6.32 23.48 2.70
N ARG A 19 5.58 23.14 3.74
CA ARG A 19 5.99 22.17 4.77
C ARG A 19 4.87 21.17 5.01
N PRO A 20 5.18 19.86 5.10
CA PRO A 20 4.16 18.86 5.41
C PRO A 20 3.63 19.09 6.83
N MET A 21 2.32 18.98 6.99
CA MET A 21 1.65 19.02 8.27
C MET A 21 1.67 17.65 8.92
N SER A 22 1.74 17.62 10.24
CA SER A 22 1.73 16.36 10.99
C SER A 22 0.29 15.91 11.24
N TYR A 23 0.03 14.61 11.15
CA TYR A 23 -1.26 14.04 11.46
C TYR A 23 -1.53 14.09 12.98
N GLY A 24 -2.63 14.72 13.38
CA GLY A 24 -3.03 14.98 14.76
C GLY A 24 -4.19 14.13 15.29
N GLY A 25 -4.68 13.16 14.51
CA GLY A 25 -5.77 12.26 14.89
C GLY A 25 -7.01 12.34 14.00
N PHE A 26 -7.93 11.41 14.22
CA PHE A 26 -9.19 11.30 13.49
C PHE A 26 -10.36 11.55 14.43
N GLU A 27 -11.20 12.53 14.09
CA GLU A 27 -12.44 12.85 14.82
C GLU A 27 -13.59 12.05 14.18
N LYS A 28 -14.03 10.97 14.86
CA LYS A 28 -15.06 10.05 14.34
C LYS A 28 -16.42 10.72 14.15
N ASP A 29 -16.85 11.53 15.11
CA ASP A 29 -18.19 12.13 15.10
C ASP A 29 -18.39 13.10 13.94
N ARG A 30 -17.32 13.77 13.51
CA ARG A 30 -17.33 14.76 12.43
C ARG A 30 -16.82 14.19 11.11
N MET A 31 -16.28 12.97 11.11
CA MET A 31 -15.60 12.38 9.95
C MET A 31 -14.53 13.33 9.39
N VAL A 32 -13.61 13.77 10.26
CA VAL A 32 -12.58 14.77 9.94
C VAL A 32 -11.20 14.30 10.41
N LEU A 33 -10.19 14.54 9.58
CA LEU A 33 -8.78 14.38 9.92
C LEU A 33 -8.23 15.70 10.46
N LYS A 34 -7.55 15.62 11.60
CA LYS A 34 -6.87 16.75 12.22
C LYS A 34 -5.43 16.78 11.75
N TYR A 35 -4.98 17.91 11.23
CA TYR A 35 -3.60 18.16 10.84
C TYR A 35 -3.02 19.30 11.66
N ILE A 36 -1.83 19.12 12.23
CA ILE A 36 -1.19 20.08 13.12
C ILE A 36 -0.15 20.88 12.33
N CYS A 37 -0.13 22.20 12.55
CA CYS A 37 0.88 23.09 11.99
C CYS A 37 2.30 22.57 12.30
N PRO A 38 3.23 22.57 11.33
CA PRO A 38 4.59 22.06 11.51
C PRO A 38 5.37 22.79 12.61
N VAL A 39 5.08 24.07 12.86
CA VAL A 39 5.63 24.86 13.97
C VAL A 39 5.29 24.23 15.32
N LYS A 40 4.03 23.78 15.49
CA LYS A 40 3.57 23.17 16.74
C LYS A 40 3.97 21.70 16.85
N ALA A 41 3.96 20.97 15.73
CA ALA A 41 4.27 19.55 15.71
C ALA A 41 5.77 19.27 15.89
N TYR A 42 6.62 20.04 15.22
CA TYR A 42 8.07 19.81 15.17
C TYR A 42 8.90 20.90 15.88
N GLY A 43 8.26 21.95 16.43
CA GLY A 43 8.97 23.04 17.10
C GLY A 43 9.74 23.97 16.15
N LEU A 44 9.36 24.04 14.88
CA LEU A 44 10.08 24.81 13.86
C LEU A 44 9.83 26.32 13.97
N THR A 45 10.86 27.14 13.75
CA THR A 45 10.72 28.60 13.66
C THR A 45 10.22 29.01 12.27
N CYS A 46 9.02 29.59 12.19
CA CYS A 46 8.45 30.09 10.94
C CYS A 46 8.50 31.63 10.91
N LYS A 47 9.15 32.20 9.89
CA LYS A 47 9.26 33.67 9.70
C LYS A 47 7.90 34.35 9.49
N GLY A 48 6.91 33.61 8.98
CA GLY A 48 5.55 34.07 8.71
C GLY A 48 4.54 33.77 9.83
N SER A 49 4.99 33.39 11.04
CA SER A 49 4.08 33.04 12.14
C SER A 49 3.12 34.18 12.52
N GLU A 50 3.61 35.41 12.59
CA GLU A 50 2.82 36.59 12.99
C GLU A 50 1.68 36.94 12.03
N GLN A 51 1.88 36.70 10.73
CA GLN A 51 0.88 36.97 9.68
C GLN A 51 -0.03 35.77 9.40
N CYS A 52 0.31 34.59 9.93
CA CYS A 52 -0.42 33.38 9.66
C CYS A 52 -1.55 33.19 10.69
N GLY A 53 -2.80 33.36 10.27
CA GLY A 53 -3.99 33.13 11.11
C GLY A 53 -4.13 31.69 11.64
N HIS A 54 -3.39 30.75 11.05
CA HIS A 54 -3.34 29.32 11.39
C HIS A 54 -2.05 28.93 12.14
N ALA A 55 -1.18 29.89 12.51
CA ALA A 55 0.05 29.60 13.24
C ALA A 55 -0.26 28.88 14.55
N MET A 56 0.47 27.78 14.80
CA MET A 56 0.32 26.92 15.98
C MET A 56 -1.08 26.30 16.18
N LYS A 57 -1.97 26.39 15.18
CA LYS A 57 -3.29 25.75 15.21
C LYS A 57 -3.27 24.41 14.48
N SER A 58 -4.36 23.67 14.63
CA SER A 58 -4.64 22.46 13.86
C SER A 58 -5.73 22.75 12.85
N GLU A 59 -5.51 22.34 11.61
CA GLU A 59 -6.47 22.40 10.52
C GLU A 59 -7.30 21.11 10.47
N ARG A 60 -8.56 21.24 10.08
CA ARG A 60 -9.51 20.13 10.02
C ARG A 60 -9.90 19.86 8.58
N VAL A 61 -9.58 18.67 8.09
CA VAL A 61 -9.86 18.24 6.72
C VAL A 61 -10.98 17.22 6.74
N SER A 62 -12.13 17.56 6.16
CA SER A 62 -13.27 16.64 6.02
C SER A 62 -12.95 15.53 5.01
N LEU A 63 -13.40 14.31 5.28
CA LEU A 63 -13.28 13.19 4.34
C LEU A 63 -14.13 13.38 3.08
N GLU A 64 -15.13 14.26 3.11
CA GLU A 64 -16.01 14.52 1.96
C GLU A 64 -15.30 15.23 0.81
N ILE A 65 -14.19 15.93 1.09
CA ILE A 65 -13.40 16.63 0.06
C ILE A 65 -12.94 15.65 -1.02
N ASP A 66 -12.33 14.55 -0.59
CA ASP A 66 -11.97 13.43 -1.46
C ASP A 66 -11.79 12.17 -0.61
N ARG A 67 -12.72 11.23 -0.73
CA ARG A 67 -12.71 9.96 0.04
C ARG A 67 -11.63 8.98 -0.41
N ARG A 68 -11.04 9.16 -1.60
CA ARG A 68 -9.96 8.31 -2.12
C ARG A 68 -8.62 8.71 -1.54
N ILE A 69 -8.43 10.00 -1.32
CA ILE A 69 -7.23 10.59 -0.72
C ILE A 69 -7.35 10.57 0.80
N PHE A 70 -8.44 11.08 1.34
CA PHE A 70 -8.70 11.17 2.78
C PHE A 70 -9.54 10.00 3.26
N THR A 71 -8.84 9.01 3.82
CA THR A 71 -9.42 7.85 4.48
C THR A 71 -9.45 8.05 6.00
N PRO A 72 -10.30 7.31 6.75
CA PRO A 72 -10.35 7.42 8.22
C PRO A 72 -9.01 7.15 8.91
N VAL A 73 -8.17 6.33 8.27
CA VAL A 73 -6.75 6.19 8.61
C VAL A 73 -5.97 7.06 7.63
N SER A 74 -5.24 8.05 8.13
CA SER A 74 -4.44 8.93 7.27
C SER A 74 -3.31 8.15 6.60
N ARG A 75 -3.07 8.43 5.32
CA ARG A 75 -2.03 7.74 4.52
C ARG A 75 -0.61 7.96 5.04
N SER A 76 -0.36 9.10 5.69
CA SER A 76 0.92 9.43 6.32
C SER A 76 1.16 8.72 7.66
N SER A 77 0.19 7.96 8.18
CA SER A 77 0.33 7.27 9.47
C SER A 77 1.03 5.92 9.34
N TYR A 78 1.79 5.54 10.37
CA TYR A 78 2.33 4.18 10.49
C TYR A 78 1.24 3.10 10.50
N ALA A 79 0.03 3.43 10.98
CA ALA A 79 -1.10 2.51 10.95
C ALA A 79 -1.49 2.18 9.50
N TRP A 80 -1.53 3.18 8.62
CA TRP A 80 -1.78 2.96 7.19
C TRP A 80 -0.74 2.04 6.58
N GLU A 81 0.55 2.30 6.80
CA GLU A 81 1.63 1.48 6.23
C GLU A 81 1.49 0.00 6.63
N ARG A 82 1.25 -0.28 7.92
CA ARG A 82 1.06 -1.64 8.42
C ARG A 82 -0.14 -2.33 7.79
N GLU A 83 -1.28 -1.64 7.71
CA GLU A 83 -2.50 -2.20 7.11
C GLU A 83 -2.33 -2.40 5.59
N TYR A 84 -1.75 -1.42 4.90
CA TYR A 84 -1.55 -1.46 3.46
C TYR A 84 -0.57 -2.57 3.04
N LYS A 85 0.39 -2.95 3.90
CA LYS A 85 1.28 -4.10 3.67
C LYS A 85 0.50 -5.42 3.51
N ARG A 86 -0.70 -5.53 4.08
CA ARG A 86 -1.58 -6.71 3.93
C ARG A 86 -2.26 -6.80 2.57
N ARG A 87 -2.20 -5.76 1.73
CA ARG A 87 -2.76 -5.75 0.36
C ARG A 87 -2.31 -6.94 -0.47
N THR A 88 -1.03 -7.33 -0.37
CA THR A 88 -0.50 -8.48 -1.10
C THR A 88 -1.19 -9.79 -0.74
N ALA A 89 -1.71 -9.94 0.48
CA ALA A 89 -2.48 -11.10 0.88
C ALA A 89 -3.83 -11.15 0.15
N VAL A 90 -4.49 -10.00 0.00
CA VAL A 90 -5.74 -9.87 -0.75
C VAL A 90 -5.51 -10.16 -2.24
N GLU A 91 -4.43 -9.63 -2.82
CA GLU A 91 -4.07 -9.91 -4.22
C GLU A 91 -3.84 -11.40 -4.47
N ARG A 92 -3.22 -12.12 -3.52
CA ARG A 92 -3.06 -13.57 -3.60
C ARG A 92 -4.39 -14.31 -3.57
N VAL A 93 -5.35 -13.87 -2.75
CA VAL A 93 -6.71 -14.46 -2.74
C VAL A 93 -7.41 -14.21 -4.06
N ASN A 94 -7.33 -12.98 -4.60
CA ASN A 94 -7.93 -12.65 -5.89
C ASN A 94 -7.31 -13.44 -7.03
N SER A 95 -5.98 -13.60 -7.05
CA SER A 95 -5.29 -14.43 -8.03
C SER A 95 -5.71 -15.91 -7.96
N ARG A 96 -5.95 -16.45 -6.75
CA ARG A 96 -6.48 -17.82 -6.58
C ARG A 96 -7.91 -17.95 -7.09
N LEU A 97 -8.76 -16.97 -6.81
CA LEU A 97 -10.13 -16.94 -7.35
C LEU A 97 -10.10 -16.95 -8.88
N ASP A 98 -9.27 -16.11 -9.49
CA ASP A 98 -9.24 -15.95 -10.93
C ASP A 98 -8.63 -17.17 -11.63
N VAL A 99 -7.41 -17.57 -11.20
CA VAL A 99 -6.61 -18.60 -11.86
C VAL A 99 -6.92 -20.01 -11.36
N SER A 100 -6.96 -20.25 -10.04
CA SER A 100 -7.13 -21.61 -9.49
C SER A 100 -8.56 -22.11 -9.60
N PHE A 101 -9.55 -21.24 -9.34
CA PHE A 101 -10.96 -21.59 -9.52
C PHE A 101 -11.46 -21.36 -10.95
N GLY A 102 -10.63 -20.75 -11.81
CA GLY A 102 -10.91 -20.60 -13.24
C GLY A 102 -12.06 -19.65 -13.55
N PHE A 103 -12.32 -18.68 -12.67
CA PHE A 103 -13.36 -17.68 -12.90
C PHE A 103 -13.00 -16.71 -14.03
N GLU A 104 -11.72 -16.58 -14.41
CA GLU A 104 -11.32 -15.82 -15.61
C GLU A 104 -11.94 -16.39 -16.90
N ARG A 105 -12.07 -17.73 -16.95
CA ARG A 105 -12.53 -18.48 -18.13
C ARG A 105 -13.77 -19.30 -17.79
N HIS A 106 -14.80 -18.62 -17.29
CA HIS A 106 -16.07 -19.27 -16.97
C HIS A 106 -17.10 -19.14 -18.10
N PHE A 107 -17.89 -20.19 -18.31
CA PHE A 107 -19.05 -20.17 -19.21
C PHE A 107 -20.37 -19.90 -18.47
N ILE A 108 -20.31 -19.44 -17.21
CA ILE A 108 -21.49 -19.22 -16.37
C ILE A 108 -22.22 -17.97 -16.85
N ARG A 109 -23.51 -18.13 -17.19
CA ARG A 109 -24.40 -17.03 -17.53
C ARG A 109 -25.33 -16.73 -16.35
N GLY A 110 -25.34 -15.47 -15.90
CA GLY A 110 -26.21 -14.96 -14.83
C GLY A 110 -25.48 -14.66 -13.52
N GLN A 111 -25.68 -13.45 -13.01
CA GLN A 111 -25.01 -12.91 -11.83
C GLN A 111 -25.22 -13.77 -10.58
N LYS A 112 -26.47 -14.18 -10.30
CA LYS A 112 -26.80 -15.00 -9.12
C LYS A 112 -26.04 -16.34 -9.07
N LYS A 113 -25.83 -16.98 -10.23
CA LYS A 113 -25.08 -18.24 -10.32
C LYS A 113 -23.60 -18.02 -10.06
N MET A 114 -23.06 -16.88 -10.51
CA MET A 114 -21.68 -16.48 -10.28
C MET A 114 -21.43 -16.15 -8.81
N GLU A 115 -22.30 -15.34 -8.19
CA GLU A 115 -22.23 -14.98 -6.77
C GLU A 115 -22.18 -16.23 -5.87
N MET A 116 -23.05 -17.22 -6.13
CA MET A 116 -23.10 -18.46 -5.37
C MET A 116 -21.79 -19.28 -5.49
N ARG A 117 -21.21 -19.36 -6.68
CA ARG A 117 -19.94 -20.09 -6.88
C ARG A 117 -18.74 -19.37 -6.28
N VAL A 118 -18.66 -18.05 -6.39
CA VAL A 118 -17.61 -17.25 -5.76
C VAL A 118 -17.70 -17.37 -4.23
N GLY A 119 -18.92 -17.28 -3.67
CA GLY A 119 -19.15 -17.51 -2.25
C GLY A 119 -18.67 -18.88 -1.78
N LEU A 120 -19.00 -19.94 -2.52
CA LEU A 120 -18.52 -21.29 -2.23
C LEU A 120 -16.99 -21.39 -2.29
N ALA A 121 -16.34 -20.80 -3.31
CA ALA A 121 -14.89 -20.80 -3.46
C ALA A 121 -14.19 -20.09 -2.29
N LEU A 122 -14.74 -18.97 -1.83
CA LEU A 122 -14.26 -18.26 -0.64
C LEU A 122 -14.36 -19.10 0.63
N CYS A 123 -15.49 -19.80 0.83
CA CYS A 123 -15.65 -20.72 1.96
C CYS A 123 -14.61 -21.85 1.92
N VAL A 124 -14.42 -22.50 0.76
CA VAL A 124 -13.44 -23.59 0.61
C VAL A 124 -12.01 -23.09 0.86
N MET A 125 -11.64 -21.91 0.36
CA MET A 125 -10.32 -21.34 0.65
C MET A 125 -10.10 -21.08 2.14
N LEU A 126 -11.14 -20.61 2.85
CA LEU A 126 -11.09 -20.39 4.28
C LEU A 126 -10.93 -21.72 5.04
N THR A 127 -11.72 -22.74 4.69
CA THR A 127 -11.62 -24.08 5.29
C THR A 127 -10.23 -24.67 5.10
N MET A 128 -9.67 -24.61 3.89
CA MET A 128 -8.32 -25.12 3.61
C MET A 128 -7.25 -24.39 4.44
N ALA A 129 -7.37 -23.07 4.62
CA ALA A 129 -6.45 -22.30 5.45
C ALA A 129 -6.52 -22.67 6.94
N LEU A 130 -7.75 -22.87 7.47
CA LEU A 130 -7.96 -23.25 8.87
C LEU A 130 -7.50 -24.69 9.15
N THR A 131 -7.88 -25.64 8.30
CA THR A 131 -7.49 -27.05 8.44
C THR A 131 -5.98 -27.21 8.38
N ALA A 132 -5.30 -26.50 7.46
CA ALA A 132 -3.85 -26.46 7.43
C ALA A 132 -3.27 -25.90 8.74
N GLY A 133 -3.81 -24.78 9.24
CA GLY A 133 -3.36 -24.18 10.50
C GLY A 133 -3.50 -25.09 11.73
N ILE A 134 -4.64 -25.78 11.84
CA ILE A 134 -4.90 -26.74 12.94
C ILE A 134 -3.94 -27.93 12.85
N PHE A 135 -3.75 -28.47 11.66
CA PHE A 135 -2.84 -29.58 11.41
C PHE A 135 -1.38 -29.23 11.77
N PHE A 136 -0.90 -28.03 11.40
CA PHE A 136 0.46 -27.60 11.75
C PHE A 136 0.64 -27.34 13.24
N LYS A 137 -0.38 -26.80 13.90
CA LYS A 137 -0.36 -26.58 15.34
C LYS A 137 -0.29 -27.90 16.12
N SER A 138 -0.96 -28.94 15.63
CA SER A 138 -0.98 -30.28 16.26
C SER A 138 0.36 -31.02 16.14
N HIS A 139 1.17 -30.74 15.12
CA HIS A 139 2.43 -31.47 14.86
C HIS A 139 3.70 -30.66 15.17
N ASN A 140 3.59 -29.45 15.73
CA ASN A 140 4.72 -28.54 16.04
C ASN A 140 5.72 -28.39 14.87
N ILE A 141 5.20 -28.35 13.64
CA ILE A 141 6.02 -28.17 12.44
C ILE A 141 6.12 -26.66 12.16
N PRO A 142 7.34 -26.08 12.01
CA PRO A 142 7.49 -24.67 11.71
C PRO A 142 6.80 -24.34 10.37
N THR A 143 5.82 -23.44 10.44
CA THR A 143 4.95 -22.97 9.34
C THR A 143 5.69 -22.36 8.14
N GLY A 144 7.01 -22.16 8.24
CA GLY A 144 7.86 -21.64 7.17
C GLY A 144 8.11 -22.59 5.99
N LEU A 145 7.93 -23.91 6.14
CA LEU A 145 8.25 -24.87 5.08
C LEU A 145 7.14 -25.05 4.01
N TYR A 146 5.90 -24.66 4.30
CA TYR A 146 4.79 -24.87 3.35
C TYR A 146 4.68 -23.80 2.27
N PHE A 147 5.14 -22.57 2.53
CA PHE A 147 5.18 -21.51 1.49
C PHE A 147 6.31 -21.69 0.47
N ILE A 148 7.30 -22.54 0.73
CA ILE A 148 8.42 -22.81 -0.20
C ILE A 148 8.06 -23.92 -1.20
N LYS A 149 7.16 -24.86 -0.84
CA LYS A 149 6.79 -25.96 -1.73
C LYS A 149 5.95 -25.51 -2.92
N GLU A 150 5.21 -24.40 -2.79
CA GLU A 150 4.38 -23.86 -3.88
C GLU A 150 5.17 -23.04 -4.92
N ARG A 151 6.37 -22.52 -4.57
CA ARG A 151 7.29 -21.92 -5.56
C ARG A 151 7.91 -22.94 -6.52
N ARG A 152 8.00 -24.22 -6.14
CA ARG A 152 8.62 -25.26 -6.97
C ARG A 152 7.79 -25.60 -8.20
N ASN A 153 6.47 -25.37 -8.16
CA ASN A 153 5.57 -25.62 -9.30
C ASN A 153 5.45 -24.43 -10.26
N ALA A 154 5.81 -23.21 -9.83
CA ALA A 154 5.87 -22.05 -10.71
C ALA A 154 7.12 -22.09 -11.63
N TYR A 155 8.26 -22.58 -11.11
CA TYR A 155 9.51 -22.68 -11.89
C TYR A 155 9.49 -23.78 -12.97
N ARG A 156 8.61 -24.78 -12.85
CA ARG A 156 8.50 -25.88 -13.83
C ARG A 156 7.80 -25.46 -15.14
N ARG A 157 7.09 -24.33 -15.18
CA ARG A 157 6.49 -23.81 -16.42
C ARG A 157 7.42 -22.91 -17.25
N GLU A 158 8.54 -22.45 -16.70
CA GLU A 158 9.53 -21.64 -17.44
C GLU A 158 10.61 -22.51 -18.12
N GLY A 159 10.71 -23.80 -17.77
CA GLY A 159 11.69 -24.74 -18.30
C GLY A 159 11.44 -25.28 -19.71
N GLN A 160 10.72 -24.55 -20.58
CA GLN A 160 10.47 -24.98 -21.97
C GLN A 160 10.83 -23.92 -23.02
N ARG A 161 11.76 -23.01 -22.68
CA ARG A 161 12.58 -22.30 -23.67
C ARG A 161 14.05 -22.62 -23.42
N GLU A 162 14.50 -23.70 -24.04
CA GLU A 162 15.92 -24.02 -24.19
C GLU A 162 16.54 -23.19 -25.35
N PRO A 163 17.88 -23.13 -25.47
CA PRO A 163 18.60 -21.86 -25.56
C PRO A 163 19.25 -21.64 -26.94
N LEU A 164 19.49 -20.37 -27.29
CA LEU A 164 20.51 -20.02 -28.29
C LEU A 164 21.65 -19.27 -27.61
N CYS A 165 22.67 -20.07 -27.30
CA CYS A 165 24.11 -19.84 -27.37
C CYS A 165 24.70 -18.42 -27.18
N CYS A 166 25.60 -18.36 -26.19
CA CYS A 166 27.00 -17.87 -26.28
C CYS A 166 27.23 -16.43 -26.81
N GLY A 167 27.80 -15.50 -26.04
CA GLY A 167 29.15 -15.65 -25.51
C GLY A 167 29.60 -14.45 -24.68
N LYS A 168 30.53 -14.74 -23.78
CA LYS A 168 31.19 -13.89 -22.80
C LYS A 168 31.88 -12.67 -23.46
N ASN A 169 31.94 -11.54 -22.77
CA ASN A 169 33.23 -10.97 -22.34
C ASN A 169 33.09 -9.81 -21.35
N LEU A 170 34.11 -9.75 -20.50
CA LEU A 170 34.35 -8.84 -19.38
C LEU A 170 34.61 -7.40 -19.84
N GLY A 171 34.32 -6.43 -18.97
CA GLY A 171 34.78 -5.05 -19.13
C GLY A 171 34.32 -4.15 -18.00
N ALA A 172 35.23 -3.85 -17.06
CA ALA A 172 35.06 -2.90 -15.98
C ALA A 172 34.77 -1.47 -16.50
N GLY A 173 33.97 -0.71 -15.76
CA GLY A 173 33.73 0.70 -16.04
C GLY A 173 32.94 1.37 -14.93
N HIS A 174 33.66 2.05 -14.03
CA HIS A 174 33.13 3.01 -13.06
C HIS A 174 32.20 4.02 -13.75
N ARG A 175 31.03 4.28 -13.15
CA ARG A 175 30.25 5.49 -13.43
C ARG A 175 29.89 6.17 -12.11
N THR A 176 30.50 7.32 -11.90
CA THR A 176 30.13 8.35 -10.94
C THR A 176 28.76 8.95 -11.31
N PRO A 177 27.99 9.47 -10.33
CA PRO A 177 26.71 10.13 -10.59
C PRO A 177 26.94 11.57 -11.10
N PRO A 178 26.16 12.07 -12.09
CA PRO A 178 26.27 13.45 -12.51
C PRO A 178 25.54 14.38 -11.52
N SER A 179 26.29 15.41 -11.15
CA SER A 179 25.91 16.59 -10.36
C SER A 179 24.94 17.52 -11.08
N SER A 180 23.99 18.04 -10.30
CA SER A 180 23.31 19.34 -10.38
C SER A 180 23.70 20.31 -11.51
N LEU A 181 22.70 20.78 -12.28
CA LEU A 181 22.64 22.15 -12.82
C LEU A 181 21.17 22.59 -13.04
N THR A 182 20.77 23.64 -12.32
CA THR A 182 19.85 24.70 -12.75
C THR A 182 20.68 26.01 -12.78
N PRO A 183 20.19 27.20 -13.18
CA PRO A 183 19.09 27.61 -14.07
C PRO A 183 19.54 28.63 -15.17
N VAL A 184 18.69 28.92 -16.17
CA VAL A 184 18.42 30.27 -16.75
C VAL A 184 16.98 30.28 -17.23
#